data_AF-A0A8J7I686-F1
#
_entry.id   AF-A0A8J7I686-F1
#
_cell.length_a   1.000
_cell.length_b   1.000
_cell.length_c   1.000
_cell.angle_alpha   90.00
_cell.angle_beta   90.00
_cell.angle_gamma   90.00
#
_symmetry.space_group_name_H-M   'P 1'
#
loop_
_entity.id
_entity.type
_entity.pdbx_description
1 polymer ?
#
loop_
_entity_poly.entity_id
_entity_poly.type
_entity_poly.pdbx_seq_one_letter_code
_entity_poly.pdbx_strand_id
1 'polypeptide(L)'
;TEGRVVYANRAFLDMAQLATAEQARGESLERWLGRPGVDLNLLTAHLREHNSVRLFATTLRGEYGSTTEVEICAVAVPDGEQPCLGFTLRDVGPRLTTERRVARERPRSVEQLTELVGRVPLKDLVRESSDMIERLCIEAALVITGDNRASAAEILGLSRQSLYAKLRRYGLGDLDSNEPAEDDRDAAGADAADAGRPGSSPRI
;
A
#
# COMPACT_ATOMS: atom_id res chain seq x y z
N THR A 1 22.42 -25.98 -3.18
CA THR A 1 23.27 -24.81 -2.85
C THR A 1 22.77 -24.19 -1.55
N GLU A 2 23.62 -24.15 -0.52
CA GLU A 2 23.32 -23.59 0.81
C GLU A 2 23.45 -22.05 0.86
N GLY A 3 23.24 -21.37 -0.28
CA GLY A 3 23.36 -19.91 -0.36
C GLY A 3 24.73 -19.34 0.07
N ARG A 4 25.80 -20.14 -0.01
CA ARG A 4 27.17 -19.72 0.34
C ARG A 4 27.71 -18.71 -0.68
N VAL A 5 28.36 -17.67 -0.20
CA VAL A 5 28.92 -16.61 -1.05
C VAL A 5 30.18 -17.12 -1.76
N VAL A 6 30.14 -17.19 -3.09
CA VAL A 6 31.32 -17.50 -3.93
C VAL A 6 32.09 -16.23 -4.27
N TYR A 7 31.37 -15.14 -4.53
CA TYR A 7 31.89 -13.83 -4.90
C TYR A 7 31.03 -12.73 -4.30
N ALA A 8 31.67 -11.63 -3.89
CA ALA A 8 31.03 -10.40 -3.44
C ALA A 8 31.75 -9.20 -4.05
N ASN A 9 31.01 -8.18 -4.48
CA ASN A 9 31.58 -6.92 -4.93
C ASN A 9 31.80 -5.97 -3.73
N ARG A 10 32.55 -4.88 -3.95
CA ARG A 10 32.86 -3.91 -2.89
C ARG A 10 31.61 -3.30 -2.23
N ALA A 11 30.59 -2.96 -3.01
CA ALA A 11 29.34 -2.42 -2.48
C ALA A 11 28.64 -3.36 -1.49
N PHE A 12 28.66 -4.68 -1.73
CA PHE A 12 28.16 -5.65 -0.76
C PHE A 12 29.00 -5.65 0.53
N LEU A 13 30.34 -5.61 0.43
CA LEU A 13 31.23 -5.57 1.60
C LEU A 13 30.98 -4.30 2.44
N ASP A 14 30.84 -3.15 1.78
CA ASP A 14 30.56 -1.87 2.45
C ASP A 14 29.21 -1.93 3.22
N MET A 15 28.15 -2.48 2.61
CA MET A 15 26.83 -2.65 3.28
C MET A 15 26.84 -3.73 4.38
N ALA A 16 27.56 -4.83 4.19
CA ALA A 16 27.73 -5.90 5.17
C ALA A 16 28.73 -5.56 6.29
N GLN A 17 29.43 -4.42 6.17
CA GLN A 17 30.50 -3.95 7.05
C GLN A 17 31.70 -4.91 7.14
N LEU A 18 32.06 -5.54 6.02
CA LEU A 18 33.19 -6.44 5.88
C LEU A 18 34.43 -5.68 5.37
N ALA A 19 35.60 -5.98 5.94
CA ALA A 19 36.86 -5.35 5.54
C ALA A 19 37.45 -5.98 4.26
N THR A 20 37.24 -7.28 4.03
CA THR A 20 37.73 -7.99 2.83
C THR A 20 36.73 -8.99 2.27
N ALA A 21 36.86 -9.34 0.99
CA ALA A 21 36.01 -10.32 0.31
C ALA A 21 36.17 -11.74 0.88
N GLU A 22 37.32 -12.02 1.48
CA GLU A 22 37.69 -13.29 2.11
C GLU A 22 36.83 -13.58 3.34
N GLN A 23 36.34 -12.53 4.03
CA GLN A 23 35.40 -12.67 5.15
C GLN A 23 33.98 -13.03 4.68
N ALA A 24 33.62 -12.69 3.44
CA ALA A 24 32.34 -13.07 2.86
C ALA A 24 32.38 -14.51 2.30
N ARG A 25 33.51 -14.91 1.70
CA ARG A 25 33.61 -16.11 0.87
C ARG A 25 33.44 -17.41 1.68
N GLY A 26 32.50 -18.26 1.27
CA GLY A 26 32.19 -19.55 1.90
C GLY A 26 31.18 -19.50 3.04
N GLU A 27 30.97 -18.31 3.63
CA GLU A 27 29.90 -18.05 4.61
C GLU A 27 28.51 -18.08 3.95
N SER A 28 27.47 -18.34 4.73
CA SER A 28 26.08 -18.28 4.27
C SER A 28 25.58 -16.84 4.17
N LEU A 29 24.92 -16.51 3.06
CA LEU A 29 24.28 -15.20 2.87
C LEU A 29 23.20 -14.88 3.93
N GLU A 30 22.65 -15.88 4.64
CA GLU A 30 21.72 -15.70 5.78
C GLU A 30 22.31 -14.90 6.95
N ARG A 31 23.64 -14.82 7.04
CA ARG A 31 24.34 -14.04 8.06
C ARG A 31 23.95 -12.57 7.98
N TRP A 32 23.95 -12.02 6.75
CA TRP A 32 23.66 -10.62 6.46
C TRP A 32 22.24 -10.39 5.94
N LEU A 33 21.61 -11.37 5.29
CA LEU A 33 20.32 -11.20 4.63
C LEU A 33 19.13 -11.51 5.57
N GLY A 34 18.33 -10.47 5.83
CA GLY A 34 16.97 -10.57 6.35
C GLY A 34 16.85 -11.27 7.70
N ARG A 35 15.72 -11.95 7.90
CA ARG A 35 15.52 -12.86 9.04
C ARG A 35 16.27 -14.18 8.78
N PRO A 36 17.22 -14.59 9.65
CA PRO A 36 18.02 -15.78 9.42
C PRO A 36 17.15 -17.04 9.35
N GLY A 37 17.46 -17.95 8.43
CA GLY A 37 16.69 -19.17 8.18
C GLY A 37 15.35 -18.98 7.44
N VAL A 38 14.89 -17.75 7.18
CA VAL A 38 13.60 -17.49 6.51
C VAL A 38 13.80 -16.92 5.11
N ASP A 39 14.47 -15.77 5.00
CA ASP A 39 14.44 -15.00 3.75
C ASP A 39 15.30 -15.62 2.63
N LEU A 40 16.49 -16.14 2.94
CA LEU A 40 17.31 -16.82 1.94
C LEU A 40 16.69 -18.14 1.47
N ASN A 41 16.01 -18.86 2.36
CA ASN A 41 15.32 -20.10 2.02
C ASN A 41 14.15 -19.84 1.06
N LEU A 42 13.35 -18.78 1.30
CA LEU A 42 12.29 -18.41 0.35
C LEU A 42 12.85 -17.95 -1.00
N LEU A 43 13.89 -17.10 -1.01
CA LEU A 43 14.58 -16.71 -2.24
C LEU A 43 15.08 -17.95 -3.01
N THR A 44 15.73 -18.88 -2.31
CA THR A 44 16.28 -20.09 -2.93
C THR A 44 15.19 -21.04 -3.43
N ALA A 45 14.04 -21.12 -2.76
CA ALA A 45 12.89 -21.88 -3.24
C ALA A 45 12.29 -21.26 -4.52
N HIS A 46 11.99 -19.96 -4.50
CA HIS A 46 11.44 -19.25 -5.65
C HIS A 46 12.39 -19.27 -6.87
N LEU A 47 13.70 -19.22 -6.64
CA LEU A 47 14.70 -19.37 -7.69
C LEU A 47 14.78 -20.78 -8.29
N ARG A 48 14.39 -21.83 -7.56
CA ARG A 48 14.30 -23.20 -8.11
C ARG A 48 13.04 -23.39 -8.97
N GLU A 49 11.95 -22.74 -8.61
CA GLU A 49 10.65 -22.88 -9.29
C GLU A 49 10.51 -21.94 -10.50
N HIS A 50 11.04 -20.71 -10.41
CA HIS A 50 10.81 -19.64 -11.39
C HIS A 50 12.09 -19.03 -11.98
N ASN A 51 13.27 -19.55 -11.62
CA ASN A 51 14.61 -19.09 -12.06
C ASN A 51 14.96 -17.61 -11.80
N SER A 52 14.02 -16.79 -11.31
CA SER A 52 14.24 -15.36 -11.07
C SER A 52 13.34 -14.81 -9.97
N VAL A 53 13.79 -13.72 -9.34
CA VAL A 53 13.08 -12.89 -8.38
C VAL A 53 13.33 -11.44 -8.77
N ARG A 54 12.26 -10.67 -9.01
CA ARG A 54 12.36 -9.30 -9.57
C ARG A 54 12.44 -8.19 -8.53
N LEU A 55 11.78 -8.35 -7.39
CA LEU A 55 11.77 -7.37 -6.32
C LEU A 55 11.42 -8.06 -5.01
N PHE A 56 12.37 -8.10 -4.08
CA PHE A 56 12.20 -8.69 -2.76
C PHE A 56 12.72 -7.71 -1.72
N ALA A 57 11.81 -7.06 -1.00
CA ALA A 57 12.17 -6.12 0.06
C ALA A 57 12.50 -6.86 1.36
N THR A 58 13.68 -6.61 1.92
CA THR A 58 14.09 -7.11 3.25
C THR A 58 15.07 -6.13 3.89
N THR A 59 15.75 -6.55 4.95
CA THR A 59 16.83 -5.80 5.59
C THR A 59 18.16 -6.52 5.39
N LEU A 60 19.23 -5.77 5.17
CA LEU A 60 20.59 -6.25 5.33
C LEU A 60 21.07 -5.89 6.74
N ARG A 61 21.76 -6.83 7.38
CA ARG A 61 22.40 -6.68 8.70
C ARG A 61 23.92 -6.68 8.51
N GLY A 62 24.61 -5.64 8.96
CA GLY A 62 26.06 -5.56 8.95
C GLY A 62 26.69 -6.25 10.17
N GLU A 63 27.96 -6.62 10.09
CA GLU A 63 28.69 -7.30 11.17
C GLU A 63 28.71 -6.53 12.50
N TYR A 64 28.69 -5.20 12.46
CA TYR A 64 28.66 -4.34 13.66
C TYR A 64 27.23 -3.95 14.08
N GLY A 65 26.21 -4.64 13.56
CA GLY A 65 24.82 -4.48 13.96
C GLY A 65 24.05 -3.35 13.27
N SER A 66 24.61 -2.70 12.25
CA SER A 66 23.83 -1.76 11.43
C SER A 66 22.76 -2.50 10.64
N THR A 67 21.62 -1.86 10.41
CA THR A 67 20.56 -2.38 9.55
C THR A 67 20.23 -1.41 8.42
N THR A 68 20.11 -1.94 7.21
CA THR A 68 19.79 -1.19 5.99
C THR A 68 18.59 -1.84 5.31
N GLU A 69 17.57 -1.09 4.94
CA GLU A 69 16.47 -1.63 4.11
C GLU A 69 16.97 -1.79 2.67
N VAL A 70 16.78 -2.99 2.10
CA VAL A 70 17.30 -3.35 0.78
C VAL A 70 16.24 -4.01 -0.10
N GLU A 71 16.26 -3.67 -1.38
CA GLU A 71 15.59 -4.44 -2.43
C GLU A 71 16.57 -5.45 -3.03
N ILE A 72 16.09 -6.68 -3.24
CA ILE A 72 16.86 -7.78 -3.78
C ILE A 72 16.24 -8.26 -5.09
N CYS A 73 17.03 -8.27 -6.15
CA CYS A 73 16.77 -9.01 -7.38
C CYS A 73 17.66 -10.25 -7.38
N ALA A 74 17.15 -11.39 -7.85
CA ALA A 74 17.95 -12.60 -7.91
C ALA A 74 17.65 -13.43 -9.17
N VAL A 75 18.62 -14.25 -9.58
CA VAL A 75 18.51 -15.13 -10.75
C VAL A 75 19.26 -16.45 -10.49
N ALA A 76 18.68 -17.56 -10.94
CA ALA A 76 19.36 -18.84 -10.98
C ALA A 76 20.10 -18.96 -12.31
N VAL A 77 21.36 -19.40 -12.26
CA VAL A 77 22.18 -19.70 -13.45
C VAL A 77 22.53 -21.19 -13.41
N PRO A 78 21.59 -22.08 -13.82
CA PRO A 78 21.81 -23.52 -13.79
C PRO A 78 22.78 -24.00 -14.88
N ASP A 79 22.81 -23.32 -16.03
CA ASP A 79 23.54 -23.75 -17.23
C ASP A 79 24.99 -23.24 -17.33
N GLY A 80 25.53 -22.67 -16.24
CA GLY A 80 26.93 -22.24 -16.17
C GLY A 80 27.89 -23.40 -15.85
N GLU A 81 29.20 -23.19 -16.04
CA GLU A 81 30.24 -24.17 -15.66
C GLU A 81 30.14 -24.61 -14.18
N GLN A 82 29.61 -23.74 -13.32
CA GLN A 82 29.20 -24.06 -11.96
C GLN A 82 27.81 -23.47 -11.69
N PRO A 83 26.77 -24.30 -11.42
CA PRO A 83 25.43 -23.82 -11.14
C PRO A 83 25.39 -22.88 -9.94
N CYS A 84 24.99 -21.62 -10.15
CA CYS A 84 25.09 -20.56 -9.14
C CYS A 84 23.82 -19.72 -9.06
N LEU A 85 23.74 -18.88 -8.02
CA LEU A 85 22.67 -17.89 -7.82
C LEU A 85 23.29 -16.51 -7.85
N GLY A 86 22.80 -15.64 -8.73
CA GLY A 86 23.16 -14.23 -8.79
C GLY A 86 22.20 -13.41 -7.92
N PHE A 87 22.73 -12.51 -7.09
CA PHE A 87 21.96 -11.57 -6.29
C PHE A 87 22.42 -10.14 -6.58
N THR A 88 21.47 -9.22 -6.74
CA THR A 88 21.69 -7.78 -6.78
C THR A 88 20.94 -7.16 -5.61
N LEU A 89 21.66 -6.44 -4.75
CA LEU A 89 21.11 -5.78 -3.57
C LEU A 89 21.20 -4.26 -3.75
N ARG A 90 20.11 -3.56 -3.48
CA ARG A 90 19.99 -2.11 -3.62
C ARG A 90 19.52 -1.51 -2.30
N ASP A 91 20.36 -0.68 -1.67
CA ASP A 91 19.93 0.17 -0.56
C ASP A 91 18.83 1.14 -1.05
N VAL A 92 17.68 1.10 -0.39
CA VAL A 92 16.54 1.98 -0.70
C VAL A 92 16.46 3.20 0.22
N GLY A 93 17.15 3.20 1.36
CA GLY A 93 17.20 4.30 2.32
C GLY A 93 15.83 4.90 2.67
N PRO A 94 15.76 6.20 3.02
CA PRO A 94 14.48 6.86 3.32
C PRO A 94 13.52 6.98 2.11
N ARG A 95 13.94 6.61 0.89
CA ARG A 95 13.10 6.70 -0.33
C ARG A 95 11.90 5.75 -0.29
N LEU A 96 11.94 4.73 0.58
CA LEU A 96 10.78 3.91 0.94
C LEU A 96 9.56 4.73 1.40
N THR A 97 9.72 5.95 1.88
CA THR A 97 8.57 6.86 2.16
C THR A 97 7.86 7.34 0.89
N THR A 98 8.56 7.47 -0.23
CA THR A 98 8.02 7.95 -1.51
C THR A 98 7.52 6.79 -2.36
N GLU A 99 8.27 5.69 -2.46
CA GLU A 99 7.85 4.52 -3.26
C GLU A 99 6.72 3.73 -2.58
N ARG A 100 6.59 3.74 -1.24
CA ARG A 100 5.35 3.29 -0.56
C ARG A 100 4.12 4.10 -0.94
N ARG A 101 4.27 5.33 -1.45
CA ARG A 101 3.16 6.16 -1.94
C ARG A 101 2.68 5.65 -3.29
N VAL A 102 3.61 5.38 -4.22
CA VAL A 102 3.31 4.83 -5.56
C VAL A 102 2.85 3.37 -5.49
N ALA A 103 3.42 2.55 -4.61
CA ALA A 103 2.97 1.17 -4.36
C ALA A 103 1.66 1.07 -3.56
N ARG A 104 1.15 2.18 -3.00
CA ARG A 104 -0.20 2.28 -2.44
C ARG A 104 -1.27 2.58 -3.50
N GLU A 105 -0.88 3.12 -4.65
CA GLU A 105 -1.78 3.52 -5.75
C GLU A 105 -2.03 2.39 -6.76
N ARG A 106 -1.23 1.31 -6.74
CA ARG A 106 -1.41 0.15 -7.60
C ARG A 106 -1.82 -1.09 -6.79
N PRO A 107 -2.92 -1.79 -7.14
CA PRO A 107 -3.29 -3.05 -6.51
C PRO A 107 -2.12 -4.03 -6.49
N ARG A 108 -1.80 -4.58 -5.30
CA ARG A 108 -0.86 -5.70 -5.20
C ARG A 108 -1.47 -6.88 -5.94
N SER A 109 -0.65 -7.58 -6.73
CA SER A 109 -1.11 -8.81 -7.38
C SER A 109 -1.28 -9.92 -6.33
N VAL A 110 -2.03 -10.97 -6.69
CA VAL A 110 -2.31 -12.09 -5.76
C VAL A 110 -1.02 -12.83 -5.39
N GLU A 111 -0.06 -12.86 -6.30
CA GLU A 111 1.29 -13.41 -6.10
C GLU A 111 2.05 -12.59 -5.05
N GLN A 112 2.04 -11.26 -5.14
CA GLN A 112 2.67 -10.36 -4.17
C GLN A 112 2.03 -10.41 -2.77
N LEU A 113 0.73 -10.69 -2.68
CA LEU A 113 0.07 -10.96 -1.40
C LEU A 113 0.47 -12.33 -0.83
N THR A 114 0.68 -13.33 -1.69
CA THR A 114 1.14 -14.67 -1.30
C THR A 114 2.55 -14.61 -0.71
N GLU A 115 3.45 -13.80 -1.28
CA GLU A 115 4.81 -13.56 -0.77
C GLU A 115 4.88 -12.94 0.65
N LEU A 116 3.77 -12.38 1.16
CA LEU A 116 3.69 -11.79 2.50
C LEU A 116 3.19 -12.76 3.58
N VAL A 117 2.66 -13.92 3.18
CA VAL A 117 2.14 -14.94 4.09
C VAL A 117 3.27 -15.48 4.98
N GLY A 118 3.07 -15.44 6.30
CA GLY A 118 4.07 -15.83 7.30
C GLY A 118 5.10 -14.74 7.67
N ARG A 119 5.13 -13.60 6.96
CA ARG A 119 6.06 -12.49 7.23
C ARG A 119 5.44 -11.36 8.04
N VAL A 120 4.18 -11.07 7.73
CA VAL A 120 3.32 -10.05 8.33
C VAL A 120 2.17 -10.78 9.05
N PRO A 121 1.71 -10.33 10.23
CA PRO A 121 0.56 -10.93 10.89
C PRO A 121 -0.67 -10.87 9.98
N LEU A 122 -1.42 -11.98 9.87
CA LEU A 122 -2.56 -12.09 8.95
C LEU A 122 -3.59 -10.96 9.13
N LYS A 123 -3.82 -10.52 10.38
CA LYS A 123 -4.69 -9.39 10.72
C LYS A 123 -4.30 -8.08 10.02
N ASP A 124 -3.00 -7.84 9.84
CA ASP A 124 -2.48 -6.61 9.27
C ASP A 124 -2.55 -6.65 7.73
N LEU A 125 -2.32 -7.83 7.13
CA LEU A 125 -2.55 -8.08 5.70
C LEU A 125 -4.03 -7.95 5.32
N VAL A 126 -4.93 -8.59 6.09
CA VAL A 126 -6.38 -8.48 5.86
C VAL A 126 -6.85 -7.04 5.99
N ARG A 127 -6.39 -6.30 7.02
CA ARG A 127 -6.71 -4.88 7.18
C ARG A 127 -6.19 -4.04 6.00
N GLU A 128 -4.97 -4.28 5.54
CA GLU A 128 -4.39 -3.54 4.41
C GLU A 128 -5.15 -3.81 3.10
N SER A 129 -5.49 -5.06 2.81
CA SER A 129 -6.31 -5.43 1.65
C SER A 129 -7.73 -4.86 1.73
N SER A 130 -8.37 -4.88 2.91
CA SER A 130 -9.68 -4.26 3.11
C SER A 130 -9.62 -2.74 2.93
N ASP A 131 -8.64 -2.04 3.52
CA ASP A 131 -8.47 -0.60 3.36
C ASP A 131 -8.26 -0.22 1.88
N MET A 132 -7.52 -1.05 1.11
CA MET A 132 -7.34 -0.87 -0.33
C MET A 132 -8.63 -1.09 -1.14
N ILE A 133 -9.36 -2.18 -0.88
CA ILE A 133 -10.65 -2.45 -1.56
C ILE A 133 -11.67 -1.35 -1.24
N GLU A 134 -11.76 -0.93 0.03
CA GLU A 134 -12.65 0.18 0.41
C GLU A 134 -12.29 1.48 -0.32
N ARG A 135 -11.00 1.82 -0.43
CA ARG A 135 -10.55 2.99 -1.20
C ARG A 135 -10.98 2.91 -2.66
N LEU A 136 -10.70 1.79 -3.35
CA LEU A 136 -11.05 1.60 -4.76
C LEU A 136 -12.56 1.65 -5.00
N CYS A 137 -13.36 1.02 -4.13
CA CYS A 137 -14.82 1.09 -4.23
C CYS A 137 -15.34 2.53 -4.04
N ILE A 138 -14.77 3.30 -3.10
CA ILE A 138 -15.15 4.69 -2.88
C ILE A 138 -14.77 5.57 -4.08
N GLU A 139 -13.54 5.45 -4.59
CA GLU A 139 -13.10 6.16 -5.80
C GLU A 139 -14.01 5.84 -7.00
N ALA A 140 -14.32 4.56 -7.24
CA ALA A 140 -15.21 4.14 -8.32
C ALA A 140 -16.63 4.70 -8.15
N ALA A 141 -17.19 4.69 -6.94
CA ALA A 141 -18.52 5.24 -6.66
C ALA A 141 -18.57 6.77 -6.86
N LEU A 142 -17.53 7.51 -6.46
CA LEU A 142 -17.43 8.95 -6.73
C LEU A 142 -17.33 9.25 -8.23
N VAL A 143 -16.53 8.47 -8.98
CA VAL A 143 -16.43 8.61 -10.45
C VAL A 143 -17.78 8.34 -11.14
N ILE A 144 -18.50 7.29 -10.74
CA ILE A 144 -19.82 6.95 -11.30
C ILE A 144 -20.87 8.03 -10.98
N THR A 145 -20.74 8.73 -9.85
CA THR A 145 -21.71 9.73 -9.36
C THR A 145 -21.33 11.18 -9.63
N GLY A 146 -20.20 11.43 -10.29
CA GLY A 146 -19.70 12.80 -10.54
C GLY A 146 -19.35 13.55 -9.25
N ASP A 147 -18.66 12.88 -8.32
CA ASP A 147 -18.33 13.35 -6.97
C ASP A 147 -19.53 13.65 -6.04
N ASN A 148 -20.75 13.26 -6.42
CA ASN A 148 -21.92 13.35 -5.54
C ASN A 148 -21.83 12.35 -4.37
N ARG A 149 -21.28 12.82 -3.26
CA ARG A 149 -21.07 12.06 -2.02
C ARG A 149 -22.35 11.43 -1.46
N ALA A 150 -23.51 12.06 -1.64
CA ALA A 150 -24.78 11.49 -1.18
C ALA A 150 -25.17 10.26 -2.02
N SER A 151 -25.11 10.36 -3.34
CA SER A 151 -25.36 9.23 -4.25
C SER A 151 -24.28 8.15 -4.15
N ALA A 152 -23.01 8.51 -3.94
CA ALA A 152 -21.94 7.55 -3.72
C ALA A 152 -22.16 6.72 -2.45
N ALA A 153 -22.67 7.34 -1.37
CA ALA A 153 -23.02 6.61 -0.14
C ALA A 153 -24.13 5.59 -0.39
N GLU A 154 -25.17 5.95 -1.16
CA GLU A 154 -26.27 5.06 -1.51
C GLU A 154 -25.83 3.89 -2.39
N ILE A 155 -25.03 4.15 -3.44
CA ILE A 155 -24.48 3.08 -4.31
C ILE A 155 -23.58 2.11 -3.51
N LEU A 156 -22.84 2.60 -2.52
CA LEU A 156 -22.00 1.77 -1.66
C LEU A 156 -22.77 1.08 -0.51
N GLY A 157 -24.06 1.35 -0.34
CA GLY A 157 -24.85 0.85 0.80
C GLY A 157 -24.37 1.37 2.17
N LEU A 158 -23.70 2.53 2.20
CA LEU A 158 -23.15 3.13 3.41
C LEU A 158 -24.02 4.29 3.90
N SER A 159 -24.05 4.53 5.22
CA SER A 159 -24.57 5.79 5.75
C SER A 159 -23.66 6.95 5.32
N ARG A 160 -24.22 8.14 5.07
CA ARG A 160 -23.45 9.34 4.69
C ARG A 160 -22.33 9.64 5.70
N GLN A 161 -22.59 9.46 7.00
CA GLN A 161 -21.60 9.62 8.06
C GLN A 161 -20.43 8.61 7.96
N SER A 162 -20.72 7.35 7.61
CA SER A 162 -19.71 6.30 7.38
C SER A 162 -18.85 6.62 6.16
N LEU A 163 -19.46 7.09 5.07
CA LEU A 163 -18.72 7.55 3.89
C LEU A 163 -17.78 8.72 4.25
N TYR A 164 -18.28 9.78 4.91
CA TYR A 164 -17.45 10.91 5.31
C TYR A 164 -16.27 10.52 6.23
N ALA A 165 -16.47 9.54 7.12
CA ALA A 165 -15.38 9.01 7.94
C ALA A 165 -14.32 8.29 7.10
N LYS A 166 -14.73 7.48 6.11
CA LYS A 166 -13.81 6.78 5.19
C LYS A 166 -13.10 7.74 4.23
N LEU A 167 -13.78 8.75 3.68
CA LEU A 167 -13.18 9.79 2.84
C LEU A 167 -12.03 10.51 3.57
N ARG A 168 -12.26 10.94 4.81
CA ARG A 168 -11.21 11.54 5.65
C ARG A 168 -10.08 10.55 5.99
N ARG A 169 -10.41 9.28 6.30
CA ARG A 169 -9.42 8.24 6.63
C ARG A 169 -8.48 7.93 5.46
N TYR A 170 -8.99 7.94 4.23
CA TYR A 170 -8.24 7.57 3.03
C TYR A 170 -7.65 8.76 2.26
N GLY A 171 -7.92 9.99 2.69
CA GLY A 171 -7.46 11.21 2.01
C GLY A 171 -8.16 11.43 0.66
N LEU A 172 -9.43 11.03 0.56
CA LEU A 172 -10.28 11.13 -0.63
C LEU A 172 -11.28 12.31 -0.55
N GLY A 173 -11.17 13.15 0.47
CA GLY A 173 -11.81 14.45 0.49
C GLY A 173 -10.77 15.48 0.12
N ASP A 174 -10.96 16.17 -1.00
CA ASP A 174 -10.18 17.37 -1.32
C ASP A 174 -10.39 18.38 -0.18
N LEU A 175 -9.29 18.95 0.31
CA LEU A 175 -9.38 20.06 1.25
C LEU A 175 -9.88 21.26 0.44
N ASP A 176 -10.89 21.95 0.96
CA ASP A 176 -11.50 23.15 0.37
C ASP A 176 -12.51 22.95 -0.79
N SER A 177 -13.43 21.97 -0.66
CA SER A 177 -14.81 22.22 -1.12
C SER A 177 -15.62 22.82 0.04
N ASN A 178 -15.58 24.15 0.14
CA ASN A 178 -16.49 24.95 0.95
C ASN A 178 -17.94 24.67 0.51
N GLU A 179 -18.64 23.78 1.21
CA GLU A 179 -20.12 23.77 1.19
C GLU A 179 -20.55 25.08 1.86
N PRO A 180 -21.07 26.09 1.11
CA PRO A 180 -21.79 27.16 1.78
C PRO A 180 -22.92 26.49 2.55
N ALA A 181 -23.18 26.95 3.78
CA ALA A 181 -24.37 26.52 4.47
C ALA A 181 -25.57 26.84 3.56
N GLU A 182 -26.34 25.81 3.17
CA GLU A 182 -27.71 26.00 2.71
C GLU A 182 -28.50 26.54 3.91
N ASP A 183 -28.43 27.86 4.07
CA ASP A 183 -29.27 28.63 4.98
C ASP A 183 -30.67 28.64 4.40
N ASP A 184 -31.36 27.50 4.53
CA ASP A 184 -32.77 27.34 4.16
C ASP A 184 -33.65 28.03 5.22
N ARG A 185 -33.43 29.33 5.33
CA ARG A 185 -34.22 30.34 6.01
C ARG A 185 -34.56 31.41 4.99
N ASP A 186 -35.59 31.15 4.19
CA ASP A 186 -36.61 32.15 3.87
C ASP A 186 -37.77 31.54 3.07
N ALA A 187 -38.65 30.85 3.80
CA ALA A 187 -39.98 30.46 3.32
C ALA A 187 -41.07 30.99 4.28
N ALA A 188 -41.06 32.30 4.54
CA ALA A 188 -42.07 32.99 5.32
C ALA A 188 -42.39 34.38 4.72
N GLY A 189 -43.37 34.46 3.80
CA GLY A 189 -43.84 35.76 3.30
C GLY A 189 -44.90 35.70 2.20
N ALA A 190 -46.11 36.14 2.53
CA ALA A 190 -47.27 36.43 1.66
C ALA A 190 -47.84 35.25 0.83
N ASP A 191 -48.98 34.66 1.20
CA ASP A 191 -50.34 35.24 1.28
C ASP A 191 -50.95 35.51 -0.11
N ALA A 192 -51.83 34.59 -0.52
CA ALA A 192 -52.76 34.75 -1.63
C ALA A 192 -54.09 34.08 -1.27
N ALA A 193 -55.05 34.93 -0.93
CA ALA A 193 -56.44 34.62 -0.59
C ALA A 193 -57.16 33.63 -1.53
N ASP A 194 -58.09 32.84 -0.98
CA ASP A 194 -59.53 33.02 -1.27
C ASP A 194 -60.44 32.25 -0.26
N ALA A 195 -61.72 32.59 -0.26
CA ALA A 195 -62.89 31.85 0.22
C ALA A 195 -63.17 31.81 1.74
N GLY A 196 -64.04 32.73 2.19
CA GLY A 196 -65.07 32.36 3.17
C GLY A 196 -65.53 33.40 4.19
N ARG A 197 -66.39 34.37 3.80
CA ARG A 197 -67.46 34.93 4.66
C ARG A 197 -68.42 35.87 3.90
N PRO A 198 -69.72 35.55 3.77
CA PRO A 198 -70.76 36.53 3.53
C PRO A 198 -71.24 37.10 4.88
N GLY A 199 -71.23 38.44 5.04
CA GLY A 199 -71.49 39.07 6.33
C GLY A 199 -71.95 40.52 6.25
N SER A 200 -73.21 40.73 5.89
CA SER A 200 -74.06 41.89 6.24
C SER A 200 -73.54 43.32 6.06
N SER A 201 -74.15 44.03 5.11
CA SER A 201 -74.39 45.48 5.07
C SER A 201 -75.53 45.72 4.06
N PRO A 202 -76.17 46.91 3.96
CA PRO A 202 -76.01 48.17 4.70
C PRO A 202 -77.36 48.57 5.39
N ARG A 203 -77.77 49.80 5.77
CA ARG A 203 -77.18 51.17 5.91
C ARG A 203 -78.15 52.04 6.77
N ILE A 204 -77.62 53.12 7.37
CA ILE A 204 -78.33 54.32 7.92
C ILE A 204 -79.18 54.06 9.17
#